data_AF-A0A965SJ30-F1
#
_entry.id   AF-A0A965SJ30-F1
#
_cell.length_a   1.000
_cell.length_b   1.000
_cell.length_c   1.000
_cell.angle_alpha   90.00
_cell.angle_beta   90.00
_cell.angle_gamma   90.00
#
_symmetry.space_group_name_H-M   'P 1'
#
loop_
_entity.id
_entity.type
_entity.pdbx_description
1 polymer ?
#
loop_
_entity_poly.entity_id
_entity_poly.type
_entity_poly.pdbx_seq_one_letter_code
_entity_poly.pdbx_strand_id
1 'polypeptide(L)'
;MTATVAPEGRRRMRAPKFALALPSIVWYIAFFIIPIALVVVYSFGTKDTSKLVPVDFSNPSTQSYVEVFDETFFTVFRSTVRIAITATLLCLLIGLPVAYFAAFKVSEKWRAIVLAAVVVPSFTSFLIRTVAWRIPLAPNGNVSKWLQDL
;
A
#
# COMPACT_ATOMS: atom_id res chain seq x y z
N MET A 1 2.33 -13.75 -73.99
CA MET A 1 3.30 -13.77 -72.88
C MET A 1 2.75 -12.92 -71.74
N THR A 2 2.00 -13.53 -70.81
CA THR A 2 1.47 -12.86 -69.63
C THR A 2 1.93 -13.67 -68.42
N ALA A 3 2.97 -13.19 -67.75
CA ALA A 3 3.45 -13.79 -66.51
C ALA A 3 2.45 -13.47 -65.39
N THR A 4 1.75 -14.49 -64.91
CA THR A 4 0.93 -14.42 -63.70
C THR A 4 1.85 -14.38 -62.49
N VAL A 5 2.00 -13.19 -61.88
CA VAL A 5 2.69 -13.03 -60.60
C VAL A 5 1.82 -13.65 -59.51
N ALA A 6 2.29 -14.74 -58.91
CA ALA A 6 1.62 -15.37 -57.77
C ALA A 6 1.61 -14.42 -56.56
N PRO A 7 0.54 -14.39 -55.75
CA PRO A 7 0.50 -13.51 -54.59
C PRO A 7 1.46 -14.05 -53.53
N GLU A 8 2.49 -13.26 -53.18
CA GLU A 8 3.33 -13.52 -52.01
C GLU A 8 2.47 -13.44 -50.75
N GLY A 9 2.13 -14.61 -50.21
CA GLY A 9 1.45 -14.74 -48.93
C GLY A 9 2.31 -14.18 -47.81
N ARG A 10 2.10 -12.91 -47.45
CA ARG A 10 2.57 -12.36 -46.17
C ARG A 10 1.93 -13.15 -45.04
N ARG A 11 2.65 -14.17 -44.58
CA ARG A 11 2.33 -14.93 -43.37
C ARG A 11 2.44 -13.97 -42.19
N ARG A 12 1.35 -13.26 -41.88
CA ARG A 12 1.24 -12.48 -40.64
C ARG A 12 1.39 -13.47 -39.50
N MET A 13 2.60 -13.57 -38.95
CA MET A 13 2.87 -14.22 -37.68
C MET A 13 2.04 -13.47 -36.64
N ARG A 14 0.82 -13.97 -36.40
CA ARG A 14 0.02 -13.58 -35.26
C ARG A 14 0.75 -14.15 -34.06
N ALA A 15 1.67 -13.37 -33.49
CA ALA A 15 2.22 -13.67 -32.18
C ALA A 15 1.04 -14.03 -31.26
N PRO A 16 1.07 -15.17 -30.55
CA PRO A 16 -0.03 -15.53 -29.68
C PRO A 16 -0.20 -14.37 -28.69
N LYS A 17 -1.43 -13.87 -28.54
CA LYS A 17 -1.74 -12.64 -27.78
C LYS A 17 -1.17 -12.66 -26.34
N PHE A 18 -0.89 -13.86 -25.81
CA PHE A 18 -0.29 -14.10 -24.50
C PHE A 18 1.24 -13.91 -24.46
N ALA A 19 1.97 -14.00 -25.58
CA ALA A 19 3.42 -13.86 -25.60
C ALA A 19 3.89 -12.44 -25.24
N LEU A 20 3.07 -11.41 -25.52
CA LEU A 20 3.36 -10.03 -25.10
C LEU A 20 3.17 -9.80 -23.59
N ALA A 21 2.41 -10.66 -22.91
CA ALA A 21 2.17 -10.59 -21.48
C ALA A 21 3.13 -11.46 -20.65
N LEU A 22 3.91 -12.35 -21.28
CA LEU A 22 4.88 -13.21 -20.59
C LEU A 22 5.88 -12.45 -19.71
N PRO A 23 6.55 -11.37 -20.17
CA PRO A 23 7.55 -10.70 -19.33
C PRO A 23 6.94 -10.04 -18.08
N SER A 24 5.74 -9.48 -18.18
CA SER A 24 5.05 -8.92 -17.02
C SER A 24 4.56 -10.01 -16.06
N ILE A 25 4.04 -11.13 -16.57
CA ILE A 25 3.61 -12.27 -15.75
C ILE A 25 4.80 -12.86 -14.97
N VAL A 26 5.93 -13.10 -15.63
CA VAL A 26 7.15 -13.60 -14.98
C VAL A 26 7.59 -12.66 -13.87
N TRP A 27 7.52 -11.34 -14.10
CA TRP A 27 7.86 -10.34 -13.10
C TRP A 27 6.96 -10.40 -11.86
N TYR A 28 5.63 -10.47 -12.05
CA TYR A 28 4.69 -10.60 -10.93
C TYR A 28 4.89 -11.90 -10.15
N ILE A 29 5.16 -13.01 -10.85
CA ILE A 29 5.43 -14.28 -10.17
C ILE A 29 6.70 -14.15 -9.33
N ALA A 30 7.79 -13.65 -9.92
CA ALA A 30 9.09 -13.59 -9.27
C ALA A 30 9.11 -12.67 -8.03
N PHE A 31 8.47 -11.50 -8.11
CA PHE A 31 8.58 -10.47 -7.07
C PHE A 31 7.35 -10.31 -6.17
N PHE A 32 6.22 -10.93 -6.52
CA PHE A 32 4.99 -10.85 -5.74
C PHE A 32 4.59 -12.22 -5.20
N ILE A 33 4.47 -13.20 -6.10
CA ILE A 33 4.01 -14.55 -5.71
C ILE A 33 5.07 -15.28 -4.89
N ILE A 34 6.35 -15.24 -5.28
CA ILE A 34 7.41 -15.93 -4.53
C ILE A 34 7.51 -15.40 -3.07
N PRO A 35 7.60 -14.08 -2.81
CA PRO A 35 7.65 -13.59 -1.43
C PRO A 35 6.42 -13.96 -0.61
N ILE A 36 5.21 -13.90 -1.20
CA ILE A 36 3.98 -14.32 -0.52
C ILE A 36 4.03 -15.81 -0.19
N ALA A 37 4.43 -16.66 -1.15
CA ALA A 37 4.57 -18.09 -0.93
C ALA A 37 5.58 -18.40 0.18
N LEU A 38 6.70 -17.67 0.22
CA LEU A 38 7.67 -17.76 1.32
C LEU A 38 6.99 -17.42 2.65
N VAL A 39 6.28 -16.30 2.77
CA VAL A 39 5.57 -15.92 4.01
C VAL A 39 4.61 -17.03 4.46
N VAL A 40 3.86 -17.64 3.52
CA VAL A 40 2.95 -18.76 3.84
C VAL A 40 3.73 -19.96 4.37
N VAL A 41 4.80 -20.39 3.70
CA VAL A 41 5.64 -21.52 4.15
C VAL A 41 6.25 -21.24 5.53
N TYR A 42 6.79 -20.03 5.73
CA TYR A 42 7.34 -19.59 7.00
C TYR A 42 6.30 -19.52 8.12
N SER A 43 5.03 -19.25 7.80
CA SER A 43 3.94 -19.20 8.78
C SER A 43 3.62 -20.55 9.41
N PHE A 44 4.07 -21.67 8.83
CA PHE A 44 3.93 -23.02 9.40
C PHE A 44 5.17 -23.48 10.17
N GLY A 45 6.27 -22.73 10.11
CA GLY A 45 7.51 -23.06 10.82
C GLY A 45 7.43 -22.70 12.29
N THR A 46 8.05 -23.50 13.15
CA THR A 46 8.11 -23.21 14.59
C THR A 46 9.26 -22.26 14.91
N LYS A 47 9.03 -21.32 15.83
CA LYS A 47 10.05 -20.37 16.30
C LYS A 47 11.05 -21.10 17.18
N ASP A 48 12.25 -21.32 16.69
CA ASP A 48 13.35 -21.90 17.47
C ASP A 48 14.41 -20.82 17.74
N THR A 49 14.42 -20.29 18.96
CA THR A 49 15.35 -19.22 19.38
C THR A 49 16.79 -19.70 19.57
N SER A 50 17.05 -21.01 19.46
CA SER A 50 18.40 -21.59 19.59
C SER A 50 19.18 -21.65 18.28
N LYS A 51 18.51 -21.46 17.13
CA LYS A 51 19.10 -21.56 15.80
C LYS A 51 19.33 -20.17 15.18
N LEU A 52 20.42 -20.05 14.40
CA LEU A 52 20.74 -18.85 13.61
C LEU A 52 19.66 -18.52 12.57
N VAL A 53 18.91 -19.53 12.12
CA VAL A 53 17.68 -19.39 11.35
C VAL A 53 16.54 -19.83 12.27
N PRO A 54 15.72 -18.89 12.80
CA PRO A 54 14.77 -19.17 13.88
C PRO A 54 13.48 -19.82 13.37
N VAL A 55 13.60 -20.76 12.43
CA VAL A 55 12.47 -21.43 11.79
C VAL A 55 12.83 -22.89 11.63
N ASP A 56 12.20 -23.72 12.43
CA ASP A 56 12.31 -25.17 12.30
C ASP A 56 11.11 -25.72 11.51
N PHE A 57 11.42 -26.34 10.37
CA PHE A 57 10.44 -27.00 9.50
C PHE A 57 10.24 -28.48 9.86
N SER A 58 11.00 -29.03 10.81
CA SER A 58 10.88 -30.43 11.22
C SER A 58 9.57 -30.72 11.95
N ASN A 59 9.01 -29.73 12.65
CA ASN A 59 7.72 -29.80 13.32
C ASN A 59 6.82 -28.66 12.83
N PRO A 60 6.04 -28.86 11.74
CA PRO A 60 5.07 -27.85 11.30
C PRO A 60 4.00 -27.66 12.38
N SER A 61 3.83 -26.43 12.85
CA SER A 61 2.90 -26.10 13.93
C SER A 61 1.92 -25.02 13.51
N THR A 62 0.66 -25.19 13.87
CA THR A 62 -0.39 -24.17 13.71
C THR A 62 -0.53 -23.28 14.94
N GLN A 63 0.30 -23.47 15.97
CA GLN A 63 0.22 -22.70 17.22
C GLN A 63 0.43 -21.20 17.01
N SER A 64 1.22 -20.80 16.01
CA SER A 64 1.40 -19.38 15.66
C SER A 64 0.09 -18.68 15.23
N TYR A 65 -0.91 -19.42 14.76
CA TYR A 65 -2.24 -18.86 14.46
C TYR A 65 -3.09 -18.70 15.73
N VAL A 66 -2.86 -19.54 16.75
CA VAL A 66 -3.55 -19.44 18.04
C VAL A 66 -2.99 -18.25 18.85
N GLU A 67 -1.69 -18.00 18.77
CA GLU A 67 -1.03 -16.82 19.36
C GLU A 67 -1.64 -15.48 18.88
N VAL A 68 -2.24 -15.43 17.69
CA VAL A 68 -2.91 -14.22 17.18
C VAL A 68 -4.12 -13.83 18.05
N PHE A 69 -4.74 -14.79 18.72
CA PHE A 69 -5.86 -14.56 19.64
C PHE A 69 -5.43 -14.20 21.05
N ASP A 70 -4.12 -14.13 21.32
CA ASP A 70 -3.62 -13.65 22.59
C ASP A 70 -4.00 -12.18 22.82
N GLU A 71 -4.24 -11.82 24.07
CA GLU A 71 -4.84 -10.52 24.46
C GLU A 71 -3.98 -9.34 23.98
N THR A 72 -2.66 -9.51 23.99
CA THR A 72 -1.70 -8.50 23.54
C THR A 72 -1.86 -8.20 22.05
N PHE A 73 -1.90 -9.23 21.20
CA PHE A 73 -2.07 -9.06 19.75
C PHE A 73 -3.45 -8.50 19.43
N PHE A 74 -4.49 -8.98 20.12
CA PHE A 74 -5.85 -8.51 19.92
C PHE A 74 -6.02 -7.03 20.32
N THR A 75 -5.34 -6.57 21.36
CA THR A 75 -5.35 -5.16 21.79
C THR A 75 -4.73 -4.25 20.74
N VAL A 76 -3.58 -4.64 20.18
CA VAL A 76 -2.93 -3.88 19.11
C VAL A 76 -3.82 -3.87 17.87
N PHE A 77 -4.35 -5.04 17.47
CA PHE A 77 -5.26 -5.16 16.34
C PHE A 77 -6.48 -4.24 16.47
N ARG A 78 -7.16 -4.27 17.62
CA ARG A 78 -8.32 -3.41 17.90
C ARG A 78 -7.95 -1.92 17.84
N SER A 79 -6.77 -1.56 18.33
CA SER A 79 -6.27 -0.18 18.26
C SER A 79 -6.06 0.26 16.82
N THR A 80 -5.43 -0.58 15.99
CA THR A 80 -5.23 -0.32 14.55
C THR A 80 -6.56 -0.18 13.81
N VAL A 81 -7.51 -1.09 14.04
CA VAL A 81 -8.84 -1.03 13.43
C VAL A 81 -9.59 0.24 13.84
N ARG A 82 -9.55 0.60 15.13
CA ARG A 82 -10.17 1.84 15.62
C ARG A 82 -9.57 3.06 14.93
N ILE A 83 -8.25 3.14 14.83
CA ILE A 83 -7.55 4.24 14.15
C ILE A 83 -7.94 4.30 12.67
N ALA A 84 -7.93 3.16 11.96
CA ALA A 84 -8.28 3.08 10.54
C ALA A 84 -9.72 3.53 10.26
N ILE A 85 -10.69 3.08 11.06
CA ILE A 85 -12.10 3.47 10.93
C ILE A 85 -12.26 4.96 11.21
N THR A 86 -11.70 5.44 12.33
CA THR A 86 -11.79 6.87 12.71
C THR A 86 -11.17 7.75 11.63
N ALA A 87 -9.99 7.39 11.12
CA ALA A 87 -9.32 8.12 10.06
C ALA A 87 -10.12 8.11 8.75
N THR A 88 -10.72 6.98 8.38
CA THR A 88 -11.56 6.86 7.18
C THR A 88 -12.80 7.73 7.28
N LEU A 89 -13.49 7.71 8.42
CA LEU A 89 -14.66 8.55 8.67
C LEU A 89 -14.29 10.04 8.64
N LEU A 90 -13.22 10.45 9.30
CA LEU A 90 -12.75 11.83 9.25
C LEU A 90 -12.35 12.25 7.83
N CYS A 91 -11.70 11.35 7.07
CA CYS A 91 -11.35 11.61 5.68
C CYS A 91 -12.58 11.78 4.80
N LEU A 92 -13.64 10.98 4.99
CA LEU A 92 -14.89 11.16 4.27
C LEU A 92 -15.59 12.47 4.69
N LEU A 93 -15.68 12.73 5.99
CA LEU A 93 -16.35 13.91 6.54
C LEU A 93 -15.69 15.22 6.11
N ILE A 94 -14.36 15.25 5.97
CA ILE A 94 -13.61 16.45 5.58
C ILE A 94 -13.38 16.47 4.07
N GLY A 95 -13.00 15.34 3.49
CA GLY A 95 -12.64 15.19 2.09
C GLY A 95 -13.82 15.32 1.14
N LEU A 96 -15.01 14.79 1.48
CA LEU A 96 -16.18 14.91 0.61
C LEU A 96 -16.65 16.37 0.47
N PRO A 97 -16.79 17.17 1.54
CA PRO A 97 -17.05 18.59 1.41
C PRO A 97 -15.99 19.31 0.58
N VAL A 98 -14.71 19.08 0.86
CA VAL A 98 -13.62 19.74 0.11
C VAL A 98 -13.68 19.39 -1.38
N ALA A 99 -13.88 18.12 -1.73
CA ALA A 99 -14.04 17.68 -3.11
C ALA A 99 -15.28 18.29 -3.78
N TYR A 100 -16.40 18.36 -3.07
CA TYR A 100 -17.63 19.00 -3.55
C TYR A 100 -17.41 20.50 -3.83
N PHE A 101 -16.82 21.23 -2.88
CA PHE A 101 -16.51 22.66 -3.07
C PHE A 101 -15.55 22.87 -4.24
N ALA A 102 -14.49 22.06 -4.34
CA ALA A 102 -13.52 22.12 -5.42
C ALA A 102 -14.13 21.84 -6.80
N ALA A 103 -15.11 20.94 -6.88
CA ALA A 103 -15.77 20.59 -8.13
C ALA A 103 -16.84 21.59 -8.57
N PHE A 104 -17.65 22.12 -7.64
CA PHE A 104 -18.87 22.86 -7.99
C PHE A 104 -18.85 24.35 -7.66
N LYS A 105 -18.01 24.82 -6.74
CA LYS A 105 -18.02 26.22 -6.27
C LYS A 105 -16.77 27.03 -6.58
N VAL A 106 -15.64 26.38 -6.87
CA VAL A 106 -14.37 27.07 -7.13
C VAL A 106 -14.33 27.60 -8.57
N SER A 107 -13.96 28.87 -8.73
CA SER A 107 -13.78 29.48 -10.04
C SER A 107 -12.55 28.91 -10.75
N GLU A 108 -12.57 28.94 -12.08
CA GLU A 108 -11.57 28.30 -12.94
C GLU A 108 -10.12 28.72 -12.61
N LYS A 109 -9.93 29.99 -12.21
CA LYS A 109 -8.63 30.55 -11.80
C LYS A 109 -8.05 29.90 -10.53
N TRP A 110 -8.90 29.50 -9.58
CA TRP A 110 -8.48 28.95 -8.28
C TRP A 110 -8.47 27.42 -8.25
N ARG A 111 -9.11 26.77 -9.23
CA ARG A 111 -9.21 25.30 -9.30
C ARG A 111 -7.84 24.62 -9.34
N ALA A 112 -6.89 25.18 -10.09
CA ALA A 112 -5.52 24.64 -10.15
C ALA A 112 -4.82 24.70 -8.78
N ILE A 113 -5.01 25.78 -8.01
CA ILE A 113 -4.40 25.96 -6.69
C ILE A 113 -5.01 24.99 -5.68
N VAL A 114 -6.33 24.84 -5.68
CA VAL A 114 -7.03 23.89 -4.77
C VAL A 114 -6.59 22.46 -5.05
N LEU A 115 -6.52 22.05 -6.33
CA LEU A 115 -6.04 20.72 -6.70
C LEU A 115 -4.56 20.53 -6.33
N ALA A 116 -3.71 21.53 -6.55
CA ALA A 116 -2.32 21.49 -6.12
C ALA A 116 -2.20 21.32 -4.59
N ALA A 117 -2.97 22.06 -3.80
CA ALA A 117 -2.96 21.96 -2.35
C ALA A 117 -3.36 20.56 -1.83
N VAL A 118 -4.19 19.82 -2.56
CA VAL A 118 -4.55 18.42 -2.24
C VAL A 118 -3.47 17.44 -2.68
N VAL A 119 -2.90 17.64 -3.87
CA VAL A 119 -1.96 16.69 -4.48
C VAL A 119 -0.55 16.82 -3.90
N VAL A 120 -0.09 18.04 -3.63
CA VAL A 120 1.25 18.32 -3.06
C VAL A 120 1.53 17.50 -1.79
N PRO A 121 0.65 17.48 -0.76
CA PRO A 121 0.89 16.65 0.41
C PRO A 121 1.01 15.18 0.06
N SER A 122 0.29 14.68 -0.96
CA SER A 122 0.37 13.28 -1.38
C SER A 122 1.77 12.86 -1.85
N PHE A 123 2.56 13.77 -2.41
CA PHE A 123 3.94 13.52 -2.83
C PHE A 123 4.95 13.53 -1.65
N THR A 124 4.53 13.96 -0.46
CA THR A 124 5.40 13.99 0.73
C THR A 124 5.52 12.61 1.37
N SER A 125 6.75 12.21 1.74
CA SER A 125 7.04 10.95 2.46
C SER A 125 6.28 10.84 3.78
N PHE A 126 5.75 9.65 4.07
CA PHE A 126 5.05 9.34 5.33
C PHE A 126 5.88 9.72 6.56
N LEU A 127 7.19 9.44 6.55
CA LEU A 127 8.08 9.76 7.67
C LEU A 127 8.12 11.26 7.97
N ILE A 128 8.18 12.10 6.93
CA ILE A 128 8.20 13.55 7.09
C ILE A 128 6.89 14.01 7.75
N ARG A 129 5.74 13.49 7.30
CA ARG A 129 4.43 13.82 7.89
C ARG A 129 4.39 13.42 9.37
N THR A 130 4.84 12.21 9.71
CA THR A 130 4.86 11.73 11.10
C THR A 130 5.76 12.58 12.00
N VAL A 131 6.97 12.92 11.55
CA VAL A 131 7.92 13.73 12.34
C VAL A 131 7.46 15.18 12.44
N ALA A 132 6.90 15.75 11.36
CA ALA A 132 6.41 17.12 11.33
C ALA A 132 5.31 17.38 12.37
N TRP A 133 4.42 16.41 12.62
CA TRP A 133 3.45 16.50 13.71
C TRP A 133 4.08 16.28 15.09
N ARG A 134 5.09 15.40 15.18
CA ARG A 134 5.74 15.08 16.47
C ARG A 134 6.52 16.26 17.06
N ILE A 135 7.13 17.11 16.22
CA ILE A 135 7.95 18.25 16.68
C ILE A 135 7.15 19.29 17.50
N PRO A 136 6.05 19.88 16.98
CA PRO A 136 5.27 20.87 17.73
C PRO A 136 4.53 20.27 18.94
N LEU A 137 4.16 18.99 18.86
CA LEU A 137 3.51 18.24 19.96
C LEU A 137 4.52 17.62 20.94
N ALA A 138 5.82 17.81 20.74
CA ALA A 138 6.82 17.36 21.69
C ALA A 138 6.61 18.07 23.04
N PRO A 139 7.08 17.51 24.17
CA PRO A 139 6.88 18.12 25.49
C PRO A 139 7.35 19.59 25.58
N ASN A 140 8.42 19.94 24.85
CA ASN A 140 8.97 21.30 24.79
C ASN A 140 8.52 22.10 23.56
N GLY A 141 7.63 21.54 22.74
CA GLY A 141 7.14 22.15 21.50
C GLY A 141 6.18 23.30 21.77
N ASN A 142 6.10 24.22 20.81
CA ASN A 142 5.31 25.46 20.97
C ASN A 142 3.82 25.17 21.21
N VAL A 143 3.27 24.13 20.57
CA VAL A 143 1.85 23.77 20.74
C VAL A 143 1.60 23.17 22.12
N SER A 144 2.48 22.30 22.60
CA SER A 144 2.36 21.69 23.93
C SER A 144 2.44 22.73 25.04
N LYS A 145 3.37 23.70 24.93
CA LYS A 145 3.47 24.81 25.88
C LYS A 145 2.20 25.66 25.87
N TRP A 146 1.72 26.05 24.69
CA TRP A 146 0.46 26.80 24.56
C TRP A 146 -0.74 26.07 25.17
N LEU A 147 -0.81 24.75 25.06
CA LEU A 147 -1.88 23.95 25.66
C LEU A 147 -1.75 23.75 27.18
N GLN A 148 -0.53 23.81 27.72
CA GLN A 148 -0.24 23.70 29.15
C GLN A 148 -0.38 25.03 29.90
N ASP A 149 -0.14 26.14 29.19
CA ASP A 149 -0.33 27.50 29.70
C ASP A 149 -1.82 27.94 29.70
N LEU A 150 -2.70 27.18 29.04
CA LEU A 150 -4.16 27.39 28.98
C LEU A 150 -4.87 26.83 30.22
#